data_AF-A0A4R1TWJ8-F1
#
_entry.id   AF-A0A4R1TWJ8-F1
#
_cell.length_a   1.000
_cell.length_b   1.000
_cell.length_c   1.000
_cell.angle_alpha   90.00
_cell.angle_beta   90.00
_cell.angle_gamma   90.00
#
_symmetry.space_group_name_H-M   'P 1'
#
loop_
_entity.id
_entity.type
_entity.pdbx_description
1 polymer ?
#
loop_
_entity_poly.entity_id
_entity_poly.type
_entity_poly.pdbx_seq_one_letter_code
_entity_poly.pdbx_strand_id
1 'polypeptide(L)'
;MLPSLAIQDNILGVLQTIDDKIELNRRMNETLEASARALFRDWFVDFGPTRAKAEGSAAYLAPDLWSLFPDRLGDDDVPASWRLGSLADLMSISPKEPLKSGVVAPYLDMAALPTRGSTTDLPIDRVYSSGTRFRNGDTLLARITPCLENGKTGYVQNLPENSVGWGSTEFIVLRTKPAIPSAVSYLVARDDEFRRHAIQSMTGTSGRQRANADAVARYPAVIPDSDKLWQALGTILDPIFDQIASSERESRALAETRDTLLPKLMSGAIRVRDAESAVAALC
;
A
#
# COMPACT_ATOMS: atom_id res chain seq x y z
N MET A 1 -31.64 19.11 -25.88
CA MET A 1 -31.00 19.09 -27.21
C MET A 1 -29.58 18.58 -27.04
N LEU A 2 -29.11 17.70 -27.93
CA LEU A 2 -27.70 17.30 -27.96
C LEU A 2 -26.88 18.38 -28.69
N PRO A 3 -25.64 18.69 -28.23
CA PRO A 3 -24.78 19.67 -28.90
C PRO A 3 -24.37 19.20 -30.30
N SER A 4 -23.89 20.12 -31.15
CA SER A 4 -23.41 19.77 -32.50
C SER A 4 -22.24 18.78 -32.45
N LEU A 5 -22.04 17.98 -33.51
CA LEU A 5 -20.93 17.01 -33.58
C LEU A 5 -19.56 17.62 -33.29
N ALA A 6 -19.25 18.79 -33.87
CA ALA A 6 -17.99 19.49 -33.60
C ALA A 6 -17.81 19.87 -32.11
N ILE A 7 -18.90 20.15 -31.39
CA ILE A 7 -18.85 20.40 -29.94
C ILE A 7 -18.67 19.08 -29.18
N GLN A 8 -19.34 18.01 -29.60
CA GLN A 8 -19.18 16.68 -28.99
C GLN A 8 -17.73 16.18 -29.12
N ASP A 9 -17.09 16.34 -30.29
CA ASP A 9 -15.71 15.94 -30.52
C ASP A 9 -14.73 16.70 -29.61
N ASN A 10 -14.95 18.01 -29.45
CA ASN A 10 -14.15 18.83 -28.54
C ASN A 10 -14.34 18.44 -27.06
N ILE A 11 -15.58 18.15 -26.65
CA ILE A 11 -15.87 17.65 -25.29
C ILE A 11 -15.15 16.32 -25.06
N LEU A 12 -15.20 15.42 -26.03
CA LEU A 12 -14.53 14.13 -25.95
C LEU A 12 -13.02 14.29 -25.80
N GLY A 13 -12.39 15.20 -26.55
CA GLY A 13 -10.95 15.46 -26.45
C GLY A 13 -10.50 15.90 -25.05
N VAL A 14 -11.27 16.78 -24.40
CA VAL A 14 -10.97 17.23 -23.02
C VAL A 14 -11.10 16.07 -22.03
N LEU A 15 -12.20 15.32 -22.09
CA LEU A 15 -12.44 14.22 -21.16
C LEU A 15 -11.45 13.07 -21.35
N GLN A 16 -11.08 12.79 -22.61
CA GLN A 16 -10.08 11.78 -22.94
C GLN A 16 -8.70 12.14 -22.35
N THR A 17 -8.31 13.42 -22.36
CA THR A 17 -7.05 13.86 -21.73
C THR A 17 -7.02 13.55 -20.24
N ILE A 18 -8.16 13.69 -19.55
CA ILE A 18 -8.29 13.35 -18.13
C ILE A 18 -8.16 11.84 -17.93
N ASP A 19 -8.90 11.04 -18.70
CA ASP A 19 -8.89 9.58 -18.58
C ASP A 19 -7.51 9.00 -18.92
N ASP A 20 -6.81 9.55 -19.92
CA ASP A 20 -5.44 9.16 -20.29
C ASP A 20 -4.45 9.42 -19.14
N LYS A 21 -4.57 10.55 -18.44
CA LYS A 21 -3.72 10.89 -17.29
C LYS A 21 -4.01 10.01 -16.07
N ILE A 22 -5.27 9.68 -15.80
CA ILE A 22 -5.64 8.73 -14.75
C ILE A 22 -5.03 7.35 -15.04
N GLU A 23 -5.13 6.88 -16.28
CA GLU A 23 -4.54 5.60 -16.68
C GLU A 23 -3.00 5.60 -16.61
N LEU A 24 -2.36 6.71 -16.98
CA LEU A 24 -0.92 6.88 -16.82
C LEU A 24 -0.49 6.79 -15.35
N ASN A 25 -1.20 7.49 -14.46
CA ASN A 25 -0.95 7.44 -13.02
C ASN A 25 -1.13 6.03 -12.46
N ARG A 26 -2.17 5.31 -12.90
CA ARG A 26 -2.40 3.92 -12.52
C ARG A 26 -1.24 3.01 -12.90
N ARG A 27 -0.74 3.11 -14.15
CA ARG A 27 0.42 2.32 -14.62
C ARG A 27 1.71 2.68 -13.90
N MET A 28 1.91 3.95 -13.60
CA MET A 28 3.05 4.41 -12.80
C MET A 28 3.01 3.78 -11.41
N ASN A 29 1.85 3.80 -10.74
CA ASN A 29 1.67 3.18 -9.43
C ASN A 29 1.93 1.67 -9.46
N GLU A 30 1.42 0.97 -10.47
CA GLU A 30 1.69 -0.46 -10.67
C GLU A 30 3.20 -0.75 -10.81
N THR A 31 3.91 0.09 -11.57
CA THR A 31 5.35 -0.07 -11.80
C THR A 31 6.17 0.24 -10.54
N LEU A 32 5.79 1.29 -9.81
CA LEU A 32 6.40 1.69 -8.55
C LEU A 32 6.22 0.60 -7.47
N GLU A 33 5.01 0.08 -7.31
CA GLU A 33 4.73 -1.02 -6.38
C GLU A 33 5.51 -2.28 -6.77
N ALA A 34 5.52 -2.65 -8.06
CA ALA A 34 6.27 -3.81 -8.53
C ALA A 34 7.77 -3.69 -8.24
N SER A 35 8.33 -2.49 -8.43
CA SER A 35 9.74 -2.20 -8.13
C SER A 35 10.03 -2.33 -6.64
N ALA A 36 9.18 -1.77 -5.77
CA ALA A 36 9.30 -1.89 -4.32
C ALA A 36 9.20 -3.36 -3.84
N ARG A 37 8.27 -4.14 -4.40
CA ARG A 37 8.12 -5.58 -4.11
C ARG A 37 9.33 -6.38 -4.56
N ALA A 38 9.85 -6.11 -5.76
CA ALA A 38 11.03 -6.79 -6.28
C ALA A 38 12.26 -6.49 -5.43
N LEU A 39 12.47 -5.22 -5.04
CA LEU A 39 13.58 -4.82 -4.19
C LEU A 39 13.51 -5.49 -2.81
N PHE A 40 12.35 -5.46 -2.16
CA PHE A 40 12.16 -6.08 -0.85
C PHE A 40 12.39 -7.59 -0.91
N ARG A 41 11.86 -8.25 -1.94
CA ARG A 41 12.06 -9.68 -2.17
C ARG A 41 13.54 -10.00 -2.37
N ASP A 42 14.23 -9.28 -3.25
CA ASP A 42 15.66 -9.46 -3.52
C ASP A 42 16.47 -9.36 -2.21
N TRP A 43 16.20 -8.36 -1.38
CA TRP A 43 17.02 -8.10 -0.19
C TRP A 43 16.69 -9.03 0.99
N PHE A 44 15.42 -9.32 1.24
CA PHE A 44 14.98 -9.92 2.52
C PHE A 44 14.31 -11.29 2.37
N VAL A 45 14.03 -11.75 1.14
CA VAL A 45 13.44 -13.06 0.88
C VAL A 45 14.43 -13.95 0.15
N ASP A 46 14.98 -13.46 -0.96
CA ASP A 46 15.87 -14.23 -1.83
C ASP A 46 17.35 -14.07 -1.42
N PHE A 47 17.65 -13.02 -0.62
CA PHE A 47 18.99 -12.64 -0.17
C PHE A 47 19.97 -12.39 -1.33
N GLY A 48 19.48 -11.83 -2.43
CA GLY A 48 20.19 -11.61 -3.69
C GLY A 48 21.58 -10.97 -3.51
N PRO A 49 21.74 -9.85 -2.78
CA PRO A 49 23.04 -9.21 -2.65
C PRO A 49 24.06 -10.10 -1.93
N THR A 50 23.61 -10.80 -0.88
CA THR A 50 24.46 -11.73 -0.12
C THR A 50 24.87 -12.93 -0.96
N ARG A 51 23.93 -13.53 -1.72
CA ARG A 51 24.22 -14.67 -2.60
C ARG A 51 25.20 -14.27 -3.71
N ALA A 52 24.95 -13.13 -4.35
CA ALA A 52 25.82 -12.60 -5.38
C ALA A 52 27.25 -12.35 -4.86
N LYS A 53 27.40 -11.84 -3.62
CA LYS A 53 28.72 -11.75 -2.98
C LYS A 53 29.37 -13.11 -2.75
N ALA A 54 28.61 -14.08 -2.22
CA ALA A 54 29.11 -15.43 -1.93
C ALA A 54 29.61 -16.15 -3.19
N GLU A 55 28.97 -15.89 -4.33
CA GLU A 55 29.31 -16.45 -5.65
C GLU A 55 30.44 -15.68 -6.36
N GLY A 56 30.90 -14.55 -5.82
CA GLY A 56 31.89 -13.69 -6.47
C GLY A 56 31.34 -12.92 -7.67
N SER A 57 30.02 -12.73 -7.74
CA SER A 57 29.36 -11.95 -8.79
C SER A 57 29.66 -10.45 -8.67
N ALA A 58 29.53 -9.74 -9.79
CA ALA A 58 29.69 -8.28 -9.81
C ALA A 58 28.61 -7.58 -8.98
N ALA A 59 29.01 -6.52 -8.26
CA ALA A 59 28.07 -5.70 -7.50
C ALA A 59 27.06 -5.02 -8.43
N TYR A 60 25.78 -5.09 -8.07
CA TYR A 60 24.68 -4.46 -8.80
C TYR A 60 23.96 -3.35 -8.01
N LEU A 61 24.42 -3.08 -6.77
CA LEU A 61 23.97 -1.97 -5.95
C LEU A 61 25.07 -0.91 -5.84
N ALA A 62 24.70 0.31 -5.44
CA ALA A 62 25.67 1.35 -5.13
C ALA A 62 26.67 0.88 -4.05
N PRO A 63 27.94 1.30 -4.07
CA PRO A 63 28.98 0.72 -3.20
C PRO A 63 28.68 0.80 -1.69
N ASP A 64 28.10 1.91 -1.26
CA ASP A 64 27.68 2.15 0.12
C ASP A 64 26.59 1.16 0.56
N LEU A 65 25.57 0.97 -0.27
CA LEU A 65 24.49 0.02 -0.02
C LEU A 65 24.97 -1.44 -0.12
N TRP A 66 25.76 -1.76 -1.16
CA TRP A 66 26.35 -3.08 -1.35
C TRP A 66 27.13 -3.50 -0.12
N SER A 67 27.87 -2.59 0.51
CA SER A 67 28.67 -2.86 1.72
C SER A 67 27.84 -3.28 2.95
N LEU A 68 26.54 -2.97 2.99
CA LEU A 68 25.67 -3.31 4.11
C LEU A 68 25.29 -4.79 4.17
N PHE A 69 25.41 -5.53 3.07
CA PHE A 69 25.04 -6.94 3.01
C PHE A 69 26.20 -7.85 3.44
N PRO A 70 25.92 -8.95 4.16
CA PRO A 70 26.92 -9.99 4.41
C PRO A 70 27.52 -10.53 3.11
N ASP A 71 28.75 -11.04 3.17
CA ASP A 71 29.47 -11.59 2.01
C ASP A 71 29.26 -13.09 1.79
N ARG A 72 28.55 -13.75 2.70
CA ARG A 72 28.27 -15.18 2.68
C ARG A 72 26.95 -15.49 3.39
N LEU A 73 26.42 -16.67 3.09
CA LEU A 73 25.35 -17.28 3.86
C LEU A 73 25.94 -18.04 5.06
N GLY A 74 25.20 -18.05 6.16
CA GLY A 74 25.49 -18.82 7.36
C GLY A 74 24.65 -20.10 7.41
N ASP A 75 24.30 -20.51 8.62
CA ASP A 75 23.43 -21.66 8.86
C ASP A 75 22.03 -21.42 8.26
N ASP A 76 21.31 -22.50 7.92
CA ASP A 76 19.96 -22.44 7.35
C ASP A 76 19.80 -21.58 6.08
N ASP A 77 20.89 -21.37 5.33
CA ASP A 77 20.91 -20.64 4.05
C ASP A 77 20.46 -19.16 4.16
N VAL A 78 20.61 -18.56 5.36
CA VAL A 78 20.36 -17.13 5.61
C VAL A 78 21.67 -16.30 5.62
N PRO A 79 21.63 -14.98 5.37
CA PRO A 79 22.84 -14.16 5.42
C PRO A 79 23.58 -14.28 6.74
N ALA A 80 24.91 -14.45 6.69
CA ALA A 80 25.72 -14.52 7.91
C ALA A 80 25.49 -13.27 8.77
N SER A 81 25.51 -13.42 10.10
CA SER A 81 25.14 -12.41 11.12
C SER A 81 23.65 -12.08 11.25
N TRP A 82 22.81 -12.38 10.26
CA TRP A 82 21.37 -12.22 10.40
C TRP A 82 20.81 -13.32 11.29
N ARG A 83 19.73 -13.00 12.01
CA ARG A 83 19.09 -13.95 12.93
C ARG A 83 17.73 -14.39 12.43
N LEU A 84 17.39 -15.65 12.69
CA LEU A 84 16.02 -16.14 12.58
C LEU A 84 15.18 -15.56 13.71
N GLY A 85 13.96 -15.17 13.39
CA GLY A 85 12.97 -14.69 14.33
C GLY A 85 11.57 -14.78 13.75
N SER A 86 10.71 -13.86 14.16
CA SER A 86 9.30 -13.84 13.78
C SER A 86 8.87 -12.46 13.30
N LEU A 87 7.70 -12.39 12.69
CA LEU A 87 7.12 -11.12 12.26
C LEU A 87 6.91 -10.15 13.44
N ALA A 88 6.64 -10.66 14.64
CA ALA A 88 6.54 -9.87 15.87
C ALA A 88 7.86 -9.15 16.26
N ASP A 89 9.01 -9.64 15.78
CA ASP A 89 10.28 -8.95 15.95
C ASP A 89 10.39 -7.70 15.09
N LEU A 90 9.67 -7.63 13.97
CA LEU A 90 9.73 -6.52 13.00
C LEU A 90 8.53 -5.56 13.13
N MET A 91 7.38 -6.06 13.56
CA MET A 91 6.15 -5.28 13.60
C MET A 91 5.19 -5.72 14.71
N SER A 92 4.38 -4.78 15.17
CA SER A 92 3.26 -5.06 16.07
C SER A 92 2.06 -5.55 15.26
N ILE A 93 1.40 -6.60 15.75
CA ILE A 93 0.18 -7.15 15.16
C ILE A 93 -1.03 -6.68 15.97
N SER A 94 -1.98 -6.03 15.30
CA SER A 94 -3.16 -5.40 15.88
C SER A 94 -2.84 -4.50 17.10
N PRO A 95 -1.93 -3.50 16.94
CA PRO A 95 -1.61 -2.57 18.03
C PRO A 95 -2.87 -1.82 18.49
N LYS A 96 -2.86 -1.38 19.76
CA LYS A 96 -3.94 -0.57 20.32
C LYS A 96 -3.73 0.89 19.95
N GLU A 97 -4.84 1.60 19.75
CA GLU A 97 -4.88 3.05 19.55
C GLU A 97 -5.95 3.68 20.45
N PRO A 98 -5.74 4.90 20.96
CA PRO A 98 -6.74 5.60 21.74
C PRO A 98 -7.81 6.19 20.81
N LEU A 99 -9.07 5.81 21.03
CA LEU A 99 -10.23 6.45 20.40
C LEU A 99 -11.44 6.29 21.32
N LYS A 100 -12.09 7.41 21.66
CA LYS A 100 -13.22 7.42 22.61
C LYS A 100 -14.53 7.14 21.85
N SER A 101 -15.38 6.28 22.43
CA SER A 101 -16.72 6.03 21.89
C SER A 101 -17.52 7.33 21.80
N GLY A 102 -18.28 7.50 20.73
CA GLY A 102 -19.07 8.72 20.45
C GLY A 102 -18.31 9.82 19.70
N VAL A 103 -17.01 9.67 19.46
CA VAL A 103 -16.22 10.64 18.66
C VAL A 103 -16.37 10.33 17.17
N VAL A 104 -16.59 11.36 16.35
CA VAL A 104 -16.52 11.23 14.88
C VAL A 104 -15.06 11.07 14.48
N ALA A 105 -14.76 10.01 13.73
CA ALA A 105 -13.41 9.70 13.28
C ALA A 105 -13.42 9.02 11.90
N PRO A 106 -12.30 9.08 11.15
CA PRO A 106 -12.17 8.45 9.84
C PRO A 106 -12.44 6.94 9.90
N TYR A 107 -13.31 6.44 9.01
CA TYR A 107 -13.74 5.06 8.96
C TYR A 107 -13.42 4.40 7.61
N LEU A 108 -12.83 3.21 7.66
CA LEU A 108 -12.66 2.32 6.50
C LEU A 108 -13.39 1.00 6.72
N ASP A 109 -14.22 0.60 5.76
CA ASP A 109 -14.85 -0.71 5.74
C ASP A 109 -14.03 -1.73 4.94
N MET A 110 -14.52 -2.98 4.85
CA MET A 110 -13.83 -4.01 4.08
C MET A 110 -13.79 -3.73 2.58
N ALA A 111 -14.75 -2.96 2.03
CA ALA A 111 -14.78 -2.62 0.62
C ALA A 111 -13.60 -1.70 0.26
N ALA A 112 -13.24 -0.79 1.18
CA ALA A 112 -12.14 0.16 1.03
C ALA A 112 -10.73 -0.45 0.88
N LEU A 113 -10.56 -1.74 1.18
CA LEU A 113 -9.28 -2.44 1.00
C LEU A 113 -9.18 -2.97 -0.44
N PRO A 114 -8.12 -2.63 -1.18
CA PRO A 114 -7.97 -3.06 -2.55
C PRO A 114 -7.47 -4.51 -2.64
N THR A 115 -7.79 -5.21 -3.73
CA THR A 115 -7.22 -6.52 -4.05
C THR A 115 -5.91 -6.40 -4.83
N ARG A 116 -5.65 -5.26 -5.47
CA ARG A 116 -4.42 -4.88 -6.19
C ARG A 116 -4.10 -3.42 -5.90
N GLY A 117 -2.84 -3.02 -5.88
CA GLY A 117 -2.48 -1.69 -5.42
C GLY A 117 -2.27 -1.64 -3.90
N SER A 118 -1.61 -0.59 -3.43
CA SER A 118 -1.44 -0.34 -2.00
C SER A 118 -2.55 0.53 -1.40
N THR A 119 -3.10 1.46 -2.17
CA THR A 119 -3.89 2.56 -1.63
C THR A 119 -5.32 2.16 -1.27
N THR A 120 -5.76 2.51 -0.06
CA THR A 120 -7.16 2.36 0.36
C THR A 120 -8.06 3.41 -0.28
N ASP A 121 -9.36 3.15 -0.30
CA ASP A 121 -10.35 4.21 -0.53
C ASP A 121 -10.22 5.33 0.52
N LEU A 122 -10.81 6.49 0.22
CA LEU A 122 -10.86 7.57 1.19
C LEU A 122 -11.72 7.16 2.40
N PRO A 123 -11.26 7.50 3.61
CA PRO A 123 -12.08 7.26 4.78
C PRO A 123 -13.33 8.15 4.75
N ILE A 124 -14.41 7.66 5.34
CA ILE A 124 -15.62 8.44 5.60
C ILE A 124 -15.70 8.78 7.09
N ASP A 125 -16.22 9.95 7.43
CA ASP A 125 -16.40 10.31 8.83
C ASP A 125 -17.56 9.55 9.44
N ARG A 126 -17.29 8.84 10.54
CA ARG A 126 -18.31 8.06 11.27
C ARG A 126 -18.08 8.12 12.77
N VAL A 127 -19.17 8.15 13.53
CA VAL A 127 -19.14 8.06 15.00
C VAL A 127 -18.58 6.70 15.42
N TYR A 128 -17.44 6.70 16.10
CA TYR A 128 -16.80 5.51 16.61
C TYR A 128 -17.67 4.85 17.68
N SER A 129 -17.94 3.56 17.48
CA SER A 129 -18.65 2.70 18.42
C SER A 129 -17.78 1.51 18.82
N SER A 130 -17.39 0.70 17.84
CA SER A 130 -16.48 -0.44 17.99
C SER A 130 -15.79 -0.71 16.66
N GLY A 131 -14.58 -1.27 16.72
CA GLY A 131 -13.83 -1.58 15.51
C GLY A 131 -12.34 -1.69 15.77
N THR A 132 -11.63 -2.11 14.74
CA THR A 132 -10.17 -2.08 14.72
C THR A 132 -9.71 -0.64 14.48
N ARG A 133 -8.65 -0.21 15.15
CA ARG A 133 -8.11 1.16 15.06
C ARG A 133 -6.71 1.12 14.46
N PHE A 134 -6.36 2.15 13.71
CA PHE A 134 -5.13 2.24 12.93
C PHE A 134 -4.77 3.70 12.65
N ARG A 135 -3.60 3.95 12.08
CA ARG A 135 -3.12 5.27 11.68
C ARG A 135 -2.38 5.20 10.34
N ASN A 136 -1.97 6.35 9.81
CA ASN A 136 -1.11 6.39 8.61
C ASN A 136 0.20 5.61 8.85
N GLY A 137 0.64 4.88 7.83
CA GLY A 137 1.78 3.97 7.89
C GLY A 137 1.43 2.55 8.36
N ASP A 138 0.18 2.29 8.79
CA ASP A 138 -0.26 0.93 9.07
C ASP A 138 -0.69 0.20 7.79
N THR A 139 -0.56 -1.12 7.79
CA THR A 139 -1.18 -1.99 6.78
C THR A 139 -2.41 -2.69 7.37
N LEU A 140 -3.54 -2.60 6.65
CA LEU A 140 -4.77 -3.33 6.96
C LEU A 140 -4.81 -4.61 6.12
N LEU A 141 -4.72 -5.76 6.78
CA LEU A 141 -4.88 -7.07 6.18
C LEU A 141 -6.29 -7.59 6.49
N ALA A 142 -7.03 -8.05 5.47
CA ALA A 142 -8.30 -8.72 5.72
C ALA A 142 -8.09 -10.01 6.54
N ARG A 143 -8.93 -10.24 7.54
CA ARG A 143 -8.85 -11.42 8.40
C ARG A 143 -9.73 -12.57 7.93
N ILE A 144 -10.78 -12.29 7.18
CA ILE A 144 -11.92 -13.19 6.97
C ILE A 144 -12.00 -13.71 5.52
N THR A 145 -12.54 -14.92 5.32
CA THR A 145 -12.89 -15.48 4.00
C THR A 145 -14.08 -14.72 3.38
N PRO A 146 -14.11 -14.49 2.05
CA PRO A 146 -13.04 -14.72 1.07
C PRO A 146 -12.09 -13.52 0.94
N CYS A 147 -12.20 -12.50 1.79
CA CYS A 147 -11.47 -11.24 1.63
C CYS A 147 -9.94 -11.43 1.71
N LEU A 148 -9.45 -12.21 2.67
CA LEU A 148 -8.02 -12.53 2.78
C LEU A 148 -7.51 -13.35 1.58
N GLU A 149 -8.28 -14.36 1.18
CA GLU A 149 -7.99 -15.24 0.04
C GLU A 149 -7.88 -14.43 -1.26
N ASN A 150 -8.78 -13.47 -1.45
CA ASN A 150 -8.78 -12.53 -2.56
C ASN A 150 -7.69 -11.44 -2.47
N GLY A 151 -6.95 -11.40 -1.36
CA GLY A 151 -5.81 -10.50 -1.18
C GLY A 151 -6.17 -9.09 -0.78
N LYS A 152 -7.35 -8.85 -0.18
CA LYS A 152 -7.71 -7.52 0.33
C LYS A 152 -6.69 -7.05 1.38
N THR A 153 -5.87 -6.09 0.98
CA THR A 153 -4.76 -5.54 1.76
C THR A 153 -4.59 -4.08 1.36
N GLY A 154 -4.56 -3.17 2.34
CA GLY A 154 -4.37 -1.74 2.08
C GLY A 154 -3.32 -1.13 2.98
N TYR A 155 -2.46 -0.29 2.42
CA TYR A 155 -1.52 0.54 3.14
C TYR A 155 -2.16 1.91 3.38
N VAL A 156 -2.25 2.32 4.64
CA VAL A 156 -3.00 3.51 5.05
C VAL A 156 -2.11 4.74 4.93
N GLN A 157 -2.45 5.63 4.00
CA GLN A 157 -1.76 6.92 3.81
C GLN A 157 -2.72 8.13 3.76
N ASN A 158 -4.03 7.87 3.75
CA ASN A 158 -5.07 8.87 3.44
C ASN A 158 -5.87 9.33 4.67
N LEU A 159 -5.36 9.12 5.89
CA LEU A 159 -5.97 9.71 7.08
C LEU A 159 -5.51 11.17 7.27
N PRO A 160 -6.36 12.03 7.85
CA PRO A 160 -5.93 13.34 8.33
C PRO A 160 -4.70 13.23 9.24
N GLU A 161 -3.83 14.24 9.18
CA GLU A 161 -2.60 14.26 9.97
C GLU A 161 -2.90 14.12 11.47
N ASN A 162 -2.10 13.29 12.16
CA ASN A 162 -2.23 13.00 13.59
C ASN A 162 -3.62 12.48 14.03
N SER A 163 -4.40 11.89 13.11
CA SER A 163 -5.68 11.25 13.43
C SER A 163 -5.57 9.74 13.61
N VAL A 164 -6.52 9.18 14.36
CA VAL A 164 -6.72 7.74 14.49
C VAL A 164 -7.92 7.35 13.63
N GLY A 165 -7.68 6.47 12.66
CA GLY A 165 -8.73 5.83 11.88
C GLY A 165 -9.28 4.60 12.61
N TRP A 166 -10.49 4.20 12.23
CA TRP A 166 -11.09 2.96 12.69
C TRP A 166 -11.83 2.24 11.56
N GLY A 167 -12.18 0.98 11.78
CA GLY A 167 -12.74 0.17 10.71
C GLY A 167 -13.29 -1.16 11.17
N SER A 168 -13.51 -2.05 10.19
CA SER A 168 -13.99 -3.41 10.42
C SER A 168 -13.20 -4.13 11.52
N THR A 169 -13.90 -4.88 12.38
CA THR A 169 -13.26 -5.80 13.34
C THR A 169 -12.56 -6.97 12.65
N GLU A 170 -12.79 -7.14 11.35
CA GLU A 170 -12.19 -8.19 10.51
C GLU A 170 -10.88 -7.71 9.85
N PHE A 171 -10.24 -6.67 10.37
CA PHE A 171 -8.88 -6.29 10.01
C PHE A 171 -7.86 -6.85 11.01
N ILE A 172 -6.72 -7.30 10.49
CA ILE A 172 -5.46 -7.41 11.21
C ILE A 172 -4.62 -6.20 10.82
N VAL A 173 -4.18 -5.41 11.80
CA VAL A 173 -3.35 -4.22 11.56
C VAL A 173 -1.89 -4.60 11.73
N LEU A 174 -1.06 -4.30 10.74
CA LEU A 174 0.38 -4.52 10.81
C LEU A 174 1.07 -3.17 10.91
N ARG A 175 1.91 -2.99 11.92
CA ARG A 175 2.65 -1.75 12.16
C ARG A 175 4.11 -2.04 12.42
N THR A 176 4.99 -1.56 11.57
CA THR A 176 6.43 -1.73 11.75
C THR A 176 6.93 -1.08 13.04
N LYS A 177 8.00 -1.65 13.60
CA LYS A 177 8.75 -0.99 14.67
C LYS A 177 9.43 0.28 14.12
N PRO A 178 9.73 1.29 14.96
CA PRO A 178 10.20 2.60 14.51
C PRO A 178 11.45 2.60 13.60
N ALA A 179 12.35 1.62 13.75
CA ALA A 179 13.56 1.52 12.93
C ALA A 179 13.30 0.99 11.50
N ILE A 180 12.09 0.49 11.22
CA ILE A 180 11.75 -0.22 9.99
C ILE A 180 10.76 0.63 9.18
N PRO A 181 11.03 0.90 7.89
CA PRO A 181 10.15 1.67 7.03
C PRO A 181 8.73 1.11 7.04
N SER A 182 7.74 1.98 7.22
CA SER A 182 6.35 1.55 7.44
C SER A 182 5.77 0.72 6.29
N ALA A 183 6.18 1.03 5.05
CA ALA A 183 5.85 0.28 3.85
C ALA A 183 6.27 -1.21 3.88
N VAL A 184 7.25 -1.60 4.71
CA VAL A 184 7.63 -3.02 4.88
C VAL A 184 6.45 -3.86 5.37
N SER A 185 5.57 -3.30 6.21
CA SER A 185 4.36 -4.01 6.65
C SER A 185 3.45 -4.38 5.47
N TYR A 186 3.36 -3.50 4.47
CA TYR A 186 2.58 -3.72 3.26
C TYR A 186 3.24 -4.75 2.34
N LEU A 187 4.55 -4.62 2.14
CA LEU A 187 5.32 -5.51 1.27
C LEU A 187 5.28 -6.96 1.78
N VAL A 188 5.39 -7.16 3.11
CA VAL A 188 5.19 -8.48 3.73
C VAL A 188 3.75 -8.95 3.54
N ALA A 189 2.75 -8.10 3.78
CA ALA A 189 1.34 -8.48 3.62
C ALA A 189 0.96 -8.89 2.19
N ARG A 190 1.69 -8.40 1.19
CA ARG A 190 1.55 -8.73 -0.23
C ARG A 190 2.43 -9.88 -0.71
N ASP A 191 3.28 -10.44 0.16
CA ASP A 191 4.06 -11.61 -0.18
C ASP A 191 3.20 -12.88 -0.17
N ASP A 192 3.41 -13.76 -1.15
CA ASP A 192 2.58 -14.95 -1.35
C ASP A 192 2.82 -16.01 -0.27
N GLU A 193 4.04 -16.16 0.24
CA GLU A 193 4.35 -17.08 1.34
C GLU A 193 3.65 -16.63 2.62
N PHE A 194 3.77 -15.33 2.95
CA PHE A 194 3.10 -14.75 4.10
C PHE A 194 1.57 -14.91 4.00
N ARG A 195 0.99 -14.57 2.85
CA ARG A 195 -0.47 -14.69 2.65
C ARG A 195 -0.93 -16.14 2.78
N ARG A 196 -0.18 -17.10 2.25
CA ARG A 196 -0.51 -18.52 2.37
C ARG A 196 -0.48 -18.98 3.81
N HIS A 197 0.53 -18.57 4.57
CA HIS A 197 0.62 -18.84 6.01
C HIS A 197 -0.58 -18.26 6.77
N ALA A 198 -0.96 -17.02 6.48
CA ALA A 198 -2.14 -16.39 7.09
C ALA A 198 -3.44 -17.14 6.76
N ILE A 199 -3.62 -17.57 5.50
CA ILE A 199 -4.78 -18.36 5.04
C ILE A 199 -4.82 -19.74 5.71
N GLN A 200 -3.67 -20.41 5.85
CA GLN A 200 -3.59 -21.71 6.52
C GLN A 200 -3.94 -21.64 8.01
N SER A 201 -3.79 -20.47 8.63
CA SER A 201 -4.20 -20.26 10.03
C SER A 201 -5.71 -20.08 10.23
N MET A 202 -6.50 -20.06 9.15
CA MET A 202 -7.91 -19.72 9.22
C MET A 202 -8.74 -20.81 9.91
N THR A 203 -9.56 -20.40 10.87
CA THR A 203 -10.45 -21.29 11.63
C THR A 203 -11.87 -20.74 11.64
N GLY A 204 -12.87 -21.61 11.82
CA GLY A 204 -14.29 -21.23 11.84
C GLY A 204 -15.14 -22.06 10.88
N THR A 205 -16.42 -21.69 10.74
CA THR A 205 -17.36 -22.35 9.83
C THR A 205 -17.08 -21.97 8.37
N SER A 206 -17.44 -22.86 7.44
CA SER A 206 -17.30 -22.63 6.00
C SER A 206 -17.90 -21.28 5.59
N GLY A 207 -17.16 -20.49 4.80
CA GLY A 207 -17.54 -19.14 4.37
C GLY A 207 -17.36 -18.04 5.42
N ARG A 208 -16.97 -18.36 6.66
CA ARG A 208 -16.71 -17.37 7.72
C ARG A 208 -15.49 -17.74 8.57
N GLN A 209 -14.44 -18.24 7.91
CA GLN A 209 -13.18 -18.55 8.56
C GLN A 209 -12.35 -17.28 8.78
N ARG A 210 -11.53 -17.26 9.82
CA ARG A 210 -10.72 -16.11 10.23
C ARG A 210 -9.29 -16.49 10.50
N ALA A 211 -8.36 -15.73 9.93
CA ALA A 211 -6.95 -15.85 10.22
C ALA A 211 -6.68 -15.55 11.70
N ASN A 212 -5.71 -16.26 12.24
CA ASN A 212 -5.29 -16.12 13.63
C ASN A 212 -4.16 -15.07 13.72
N ALA A 213 -4.39 -13.99 14.48
CA ALA A 213 -3.40 -12.91 14.62
C ALA A 213 -2.09 -13.38 15.28
N ASP A 214 -2.14 -14.34 16.22
CA ASP A 214 -0.95 -14.92 16.84
C ASP A 214 -0.19 -15.84 15.88
N ALA A 215 -0.87 -16.46 14.92
CA ALA A 215 -0.21 -17.21 13.84
C ALA A 215 0.50 -16.25 12.88
N VAL A 216 -0.15 -15.14 12.52
CA VAL A 216 0.46 -14.05 11.73
C VAL A 216 1.69 -13.48 12.44
N ALA A 217 1.61 -13.22 13.76
CA ALA A 217 2.73 -12.74 14.57
C ALA A 217 3.93 -13.70 14.58
N ARG A 218 3.66 -15.01 14.55
CA ARG A 218 4.66 -16.08 14.56
C ARG A 218 5.20 -16.45 13.17
N TYR A 219 4.77 -15.76 12.11
CA TYR A 219 5.32 -16.00 10.77
C TYR A 219 6.86 -15.85 10.82
N PRO A 220 7.64 -16.85 10.35
CA PRO A 220 9.09 -16.79 10.38
C PRO A 220 9.61 -15.58 9.61
N ALA A 221 10.63 -14.91 10.15
CA ALA A 221 11.28 -13.78 9.52
C ALA A 221 12.78 -13.84 9.74
N VAL A 222 13.55 -13.38 8.74
CA VAL A 222 14.99 -13.19 8.88
C VAL A 222 15.26 -11.72 9.17
N ILE A 223 16.07 -11.48 10.19
CA ILE A 223 16.23 -10.15 10.78
C ILE A 223 17.69 -9.74 10.63
N PRO A 224 17.98 -8.67 9.87
CA PRO A 224 19.30 -8.09 9.81
C PRO A 224 19.80 -7.66 11.19
N ASP A 225 21.10 -7.75 11.40
CA ASP A 225 21.78 -7.33 12.64
C ASP A 225 21.92 -5.80 12.75
N SER A 226 21.75 -5.07 11.64
CA SER A 226 21.93 -3.62 11.56
C SER A 226 20.68 -2.89 11.06
N ASP A 227 20.30 -1.83 11.79
CA ASP A 227 19.25 -0.90 11.37
C ASP A 227 19.63 -0.07 10.13
N LYS A 228 20.92 -0.01 9.76
CA LYS A 228 21.38 0.73 8.57
C LYS A 228 20.74 0.24 7.28
N LEU A 229 20.50 -1.07 7.18
CA LEU A 229 19.86 -1.64 6.00
C LEU A 229 18.39 -1.21 5.91
N TRP A 230 17.69 -1.13 7.05
CA TRP A 230 16.33 -0.60 7.10
C TRP A 230 16.27 0.88 6.75
N GLN A 231 17.23 1.66 7.22
CA GLN A 231 17.36 3.09 6.86
C GLN A 231 17.60 3.25 5.35
N ALA A 232 18.54 2.50 4.78
CA ALA A 232 18.82 2.54 3.35
C ALA A 232 17.60 2.13 2.52
N LEU A 233 16.89 1.07 2.94
CA LEU A 233 15.63 0.67 2.31
C LEU A 233 14.59 1.80 2.39
N GLY A 234 14.45 2.47 3.54
CA GLY A 234 13.53 3.59 3.74
C GLY A 234 13.78 4.74 2.77
N THR A 235 15.05 5.11 2.55
CA THR A 235 15.40 6.16 1.57
C THR A 235 14.97 5.85 0.14
N ILE A 236 14.74 4.58 -0.17
CA ILE A 236 14.25 4.13 -1.49
C ILE A 236 12.72 3.98 -1.46
N LEU A 237 12.15 3.37 -0.42
CA LEU A 237 10.72 3.05 -0.35
C LEU A 237 9.85 4.27 -0.06
N ASP A 238 10.26 5.16 0.84
CA ASP A 238 9.45 6.32 1.24
C ASP A 238 9.06 7.19 0.03
N PRO A 239 9.98 7.64 -0.85
CA PRO A 239 9.59 8.42 -2.04
C PRO A 239 8.73 7.63 -3.03
N ILE A 240 8.90 6.30 -3.11
CA ILE A 240 8.06 5.44 -3.95
C ILE A 240 6.61 5.46 -3.47
N PHE A 241 6.38 5.22 -2.18
CA PHE A 241 5.02 5.19 -1.61
C PHE A 241 4.40 6.59 -1.49
N ASP A 242 5.21 7.64 -1.32
CA ASP A 242 4.74 9.02 -1.42
C ASP A 242 4.28 9.37 -2.84
N GLN A 243 5.02 8.93 -3.87
CA GLN A 243 4.63 9.12 -5.26
C GLN A 243 3.36 8.33 -5.59
N ILE A 244 3.21 7.10 -5.10
CA ILE A 244 1.98 6.33 -5.25
C ILE A 244 0.79 7.09 -4.66
N ALA A 245 0.90 7.53 -3.41
CA ALA A 245 -0.16 8.29 -2.74
C ALA A 245 -0.47 9.62 -3.44
N SER A 246 0.55 10.33 -3.94
CA SER A 246 0.36 11.57 -4.70
C SER A 246 -0.40 11.33 -6.00
N SER A 247 -0.03 10.28 -6.75
CA SER A 247 -0.64 9.96 -8.02
C SER A 247 -2.09 9.48 -7.85
N GLU A 248 -2.40 8.79 -6.77
CA GLU A 248 -3.79 8.44 -6.41
C GLU A 248 -4.64 9.66 -6.04
N ARG A 249 -4.07 10.64 -5.32
CA ARG A 249 -4.75 11.90 -5.03
C ARG A 249 -5.04 12.68 -6.31
N GLU A 250 -4.06 12.75 -7.22
CA GLU A 250 -4.23 13.39 -8.54
C GLU A 250 -5.30 12.68 -9.37
N SER A 251 -5.23 11.35 -9.51
CA SER A 251 -6.22 10.57 -10.26
C SER A 251 -7.65 10.77 -9.74
N ARG A 252 -7.82 10.90 -8.43
CA ARG A 252 -9.12 11.18 -7.81
C ARG A 252 -9.62 12.58 -8.13
N ALA A 253 -8.77 13.60 -7.97
CA ALA A 253 -9.13 14.98 -8.30
C ALA A 253 -9.50 15.14 -9.78
N LEU A 254 -8.79 14.43 -10.66
CA LEU A 254 -9.07 14.34 -12.09
C LEU A 254 -10.44 13.69 -12.36
N ALA A 255 -10.75 12.57 -11.69
CA ALA A 255 -12.04 11.91 -11.83
C ALA A 255 -13.21 12.79 -11.36
N GLU A 256 -13.07 13.47 -10.20
CA GLU A 256 -14.06 14.41 -9.68
C GLU A 256 -14.28 15.60 -10.63
N THR A 257 -13.18 16.09 -11.23
CA THR A 257 -13.22 17.18 -12.21
C THR A 257 -13.95 16.74 -13.48
N ARG A 258 -13.63 15.55 -14.01
CA ARG A 258 -14.33 14.95 -15.16
C ARG A 258 -15.83 14.85 -14.91
N ASP A 259 -16.21 14.29 -13.76
CA ASP A 259 -17.61 14.06 -13.39
C ASP A 259 -18.36 15.39 -13.19
N THR A 260 -17.67 16.44 -12.75
CA THR A 260 -18.22 17.81 -12.63
C THR A 260 -18.33 18.52 -13.99
N LEU A 261 -17.36 18.31 -14.89
CA LEU A 261 -17.30 18.99 -16.19
C LEU A 261 -18.27 18.39 -17.18
N LEU A 262 -18.45 17.07 -17.22
CA LEU A 262 -19.27 16.39 -18.23
C LEU A 262 -20.70 16.97 -18.33
N PRO A 263 -21.48 17.13 -17.24
CA PRO A 263 -22.82 17.71 -17.32
C PRO A 263 -22.81 19.18 -17.79
N LYS A 264 -21.80 19.96 -17.38
CA LYS A 264 -21.67 21.38 -17.72
C LYS A 264 -21.30 21.58 -19.20
N LEU A 265 -20.42 20.74 -19.72
CA LEU A 265 -20.03 20.71 -21.13
C LEU A 265 -21.21 20.28 -22.01
N MET A 266 -21.92 19.22 -21.62
CA MET A 266 -23.10 18.73 -22.35
C MET A 266 -24.26 19.74 -22.38
N SER A 267 -24.41 20.57 -21.35
CA SER A 267 -25.42 21.64 -21.28
C SER A 267 -24.96 22.96 -21.90
N GLY A 268 -23.68 23.10 -22.26
CA GLY A 268 -23.09 24.35 -22.73
C GLY A 268 -22.90 25.41 -21.64
N ALA A 269 -23.05 25.04 -20.37
CA ALA A 269 -22.87 25.94 -19.22
C ALA A 269 -21.41 26.37 -19.01
N ILE A 270 -20.45 25.64 -19.60
CA ILE A 270 -19.04 25.99 -19.67
C ILE A 270 -18.55 25.81 -21.10
N ARG A 271 -17.63 26.68 -21.56
CA ARG A 271 -16.98 26.51 -22.87
C ARG A 271 -15.85 25.50 -22.76
N VAL A 272 -15.59 24.78 -23.85
CA VAL A 272 -14.49 23.79 -23.91
C VAL A 272 -13.15 24.39 -23.48
N ARG A 273 -12.81 25.60 -23.95
CA ARG A 273 -11.55 26.29 -23.58
C ARG A 273 -11.40 26.55 -22.08
N ASP A 274 -12.49 26.84 -21.38
CA ASP A 274 -12.47 27.08 -19.95
C ASP A 274 -12.27 25.75 -19.20
N ALA A 275 -12.83 24.66 -19.72
CA ALA A 275 -12.60 23.31 -19.22
C ALA A 275 -11.16 22.84 -19.45
N GLU A 276 -10.57 23.09 -20.62
CA GLU A 276 -9.14 22.81 -20.91
C GLU A 276 -8.22 23.50 -19.91
N SER A 277 -8.49 24.77 -19.59
CA SER A 277 -7.71 25.55 -18.63
C SER A 277 -7.83 24.99 -17.20
N ALA A 278 -9.03 24.53 -16.83
CA ALA A 278 -9.26 23.90 -15.53
C ALA A 278 -8.52 22.56 -15.38
N VAL A 279 -8.49 21.75 -16.44
CA VAL A 279 -7.73 20.48 -16.46
C VAL A 279 -6.23 20.75 -16.40
N ALA A 280 -5.71 21.72 -17.15
CA ALA A 280 -4.29 22.06 -17.15
C ALA A 280 -3.77 22.58 -15.80
N ALA A 281 -4.64 23.09 -14.91
CA ALA A 281 -4.26 23.53 -13.58
C ALA A 281 -4.09 22.38 -12.57
N LEU A 282 -4.53 21.17 -12.93
CA LEU A 282 -4.48 19.97 -12.08
C LEU A 282 -3.34 19.01 -12.45
N CYS A 283 -2.71 19.21 -13.61
CA CYS A 283 -1.59 18.41 -14.14
C CYS A 283 -0.27 19.16 -13.97
#